data_AF-A0A0F9N6I0-F1
#
_entry.id   AF-A0A0F9N6I0-F1
#
_cell.length_a   1.000
_cell.length_b   1.000
_cell.length_c   1.000
_cell.angle_alpha   90.00
_cell.angle_beta   90.00
_cell.angle_gamma   90.00
#
_symmetry.space_group_name_H-M   'P 1'
#
loop_
_entity.id
_entity.type
_entity.pdbx_description
1 polymer ?
#
loop_
_entity_poly.entity_id
_entity_poly.type
_entity_poly.pdbx_seq_one_letter_code
_entity_poly.pdbx_strand_id
1 'polypeptide(L)'
;MDYVVAIAKMDELQAYLAGRRGALETMVRGQNEAKALLKYRKAMEISTIKLKAGGNPATLVETIAKGMCGQDEADLIQARVEFKACLALMDCAAKELNSLQSQTRIKE
;
A
#
# COMPACT_ATOMS: atom_id res chain seq x y z
N MET A 1 -14.76 -23.70 19.52
CA MET A 1 -15.42 -22.57 18.84
C MET A 1 -16.79 -23.05 18.42
N ASP A 2 -17.84 -22.45 18.99
CA ASP A 2 -19.22 -22.82 18.68
C ASP A 2 -19.55 -22.52 17.22
N TYR A 3 -20.31 -23.40 16.58
CA TYR A 3 -20.68 -23.30 15.15
C TYR A 3 -21.33 -21.95 14.81
N VAL A 4 -22.18 -21.45 15.71
CA VAL A 4 -22.82 -20.13 15.61
C VAL A 4 -21.81 -18.98 15.59
N VAL A 5 -20.73 -19.07 16.37
CA VAL A 5 -19.66 -18.06 16.43
C VAL A 5 -18.83 -18.07 15.14
N ALA A 6 -18.63 -19.25 14.53
CA ALA A 6 -17.93 -19.36 13.25
C ALA A 6 -18.73 -18.73 12.09
N ILE A 7 -20.05 -18.94 12.05
CA ILE A 7 -20.92 -18.33 11.03
C ILE A 7 -20.93 -16.81 11.17
N ALA A 8 -21.12 -16.28 12.37
CA ALA A 8 -21.11 -14.82 12.60
C ALA A 8 -19.79 -14.18 12.15
N LYS A 9 -18.66 -14.84 12.43
CA LYS A 9 -17.34 -14.35 12.01
C LYS A 9 -17.12 -14.44 10.49
N MET A 10 -17.67 -15.45 9.83
CA MET A 10 -17.67 -15.55 8.37
C MET A 10 -18.47 -14.41 7.73
N ASP A 11 -19.64 -14.07 8.27
CA ASP A 11 -20.48 -12.98 7.77
C ASP A 11 -19.77 -11.62 7.93
N GLU A 12 -19.09 -11.39 9.06
CA GLU A 12 -18.28 -10.18 9.27
C GLU A 12 -17.12 -10.08 8.27
N LEU A 13 -16.37 -11.16 8.03
CA LEU A 13 -15.27 -11.18 7.07
C LEU A 13 -15.75 -10.99 5.64
N GLN A 14 -16.87 -11.61 5.26
CA GLN A 14 -17.51 -11.39 3.97
C GLN A 14 -17.96 -9.94 3.81
N ALA A 15 -18.58 -9.35 4.83
CA ALA A 15 -18.98 -7.94 4.82
C ALA A 15 -17.77 -6.98 4.74
N TYR A 16 -16.63 -7.33 5.36
CA TYR A 16 -15.40 -6.55 5.26
C TYR A 16 -14.78 -6.62 3.85
N LEU A 17 -14.71 -7.82 3.26
CA LEU A 17 -14.12 -8.06 1.93
C LEU A 17 -15.02 -7.59 0.78
N ALA A 18 -16.34 -7.81 0.88
CA ALA A 18 -17.32 -7.38 -0.11
C ALA A 18 -17.79 -5.93 0.11
N GLY A 19 -17.57 -5.39 1.30
CA GLY A 19 -17.99 -4.05 1.68
C GLY A 19 -17.17 -2.97 1.00
N ARG A 20 -17.84 -1.83 0.72
CA ARG A 20 -17.20 -0.60 0.23
C ARG A 20 -16.00 -0.15 1.06
N ARG A 21 -15.90 -0.54 2.34
CA ARG A 21 -14.87 -0.08 3.28
C ARG A 21 -13.48 -0.62 2.94
N GLY A 22 -13.33 -1.93 2.73
CA GLY A 22 -12.04 -2.54 2.34
C GLY A 22 -11.56 -2.01 0.99
N ALA A 23 -12.43 -2.02 -0.02
CA ALA A 23 -12.12 -1.50 -1.35
C ALA A 23 -11.79 0.01 -1.34
N LEU A 24 -12.50 0.82 -0.55
CA LEU A 24 -12.25 2.25 -0.41
C LEU A 24 -10.91 2.51 0.28
N GLU A 25 -10.58 1.78 1.35
CA GLU A 25 -9.30 1.92 2.05
C GLU A 25 -8.11 1.57 1.15
N THR A 26 -8.19 0.48 0.39
CA THR A 26 -7.16 0.10 -0.59
C THR A 26 -7.05 1.13 -1.71
N MET A 27 -8.17 1.61 -2.24
CA MET A 27 -8.18 2.64 -3.28
C MET A 27 -7.56 3.96 -2.78
N VAL A 28 -7.94 4.43 -1.59
CA VAL A 28 -7.40 5.67 -1.01
C VAL A 28 -5.91 5.55 -0.75
N ARG A 29 -5.45 4.45 -0.14
CA ARG A 29 -4.02 4.23 0.13
C ARG A 29 -3.21 4.06 -1.15
N GLY A 30 -3.76 3.36 -2.16
CA GLY A 30 -3.14 3.24 -3.48
C GLY A 30 -3.05 4.59 -4.21
N GLN A 31 -4.07 5.44 -4.11
CA GLN A 31 -4.01 6.81 -4.64
C GLN A 31 -2.97 7.67 -3.92
N ASN A 32 -2.83 7.51 -2.61
CA ASN A 32 -1.81 8.22 -1.83
C ASN A 32 -0.39 7.79 -2.24
N GLU A 33 -0.16 6.49 -2.43
CA GLU A 33 1.11 6.00 -2.99
C GLU A 33 1.37 6.61 -4.37
N ALA A 34 0.39 6.56 -5.27
CA ALA A 34 0.54 7.09 -6.63
C ALA A 34 0.87 8.59 -6.63
N LYS A 35 0.23 9.37 -5.75
CA LYS A 35 0.50 10.81 -5.58
C LYS A 35 1.91 11.05 -5.04
N ALA A 36 2.33 10.32 -4.01
CA ALA A 36 3.68 10.42 -3.45
C ALA A 36 4.75 10.07 -4.48
N LEU A 37 4.51 9.03 -5.30
CA LEU A 37 5.41 8.62 -6.38
C LEU A 37 5.56 9.71 -7.43
N LEU A 38 4.45 10.32 -7.86
CA LEU A 38 4.47 11.41 -8.84
C LEU A 38 5.21 12.63 -8.29
N LYS A 39 5.00 12.97 -7.01
CA LYS A 39 5.69 14.08 -6.34
C LYS A 39 7.20 13.85 -6.29
N TYR A 40 7.63 12.68 -5.82
CA TYR A 40 9.05 12.30 -5.77
C TYR A 40 9.71 12.34 -7.15
N ARG A 41 9.05 11.77 -8.18
CA ARG A 41 9.56 11.79 -9.56
C ARG A 41 9.74 13.20 -10.09
N LYS A 42 8.75 14.07 -9.89
CA LYS A 42 8.83 15.48 -10.30
C LYS A 42 9.96 16.21 -9.58
N ALA A 43 10.10 16.00 -8.27
CA ALA A 43 11.18 16.61 -7.49
C ALA A 43 12.55 16.15 -7.98
N MET A 44 12.73 14.85 -8.20
CA MET A 44 13.97 14.27 -8.74
C MET A 44 14.33 14.84 -10.12
N GLU A 45 13.35 14.97 -11.00
CA GLU A 45 13.56 15.49 -12.35
C GLU A 45 13.98 16.97 -12.33
N ILE A 46 13.27 17.80 -11.55
CA ILE A 46 13.60 19.22 -11.37
C ILE A 46 15.00 19.38 -10.76
N SER A 47 15.32 18.62 -9.72
CA SER A 47 16.63 18.66 -9.07
C SER A 47 17.73 18.24 -10.04
N THR A 48 17.51 17.18 -10.81
CA THR A 48 18.46 16.71 -11.83
C THR A 48 18.72 17.76 -12.91
N ILE A 49 17.66 18.41 -13.42
CA ILE A 49 17.79 19.47 -14.44
C ILE A 49 18.57 20.66 -13.88
N LYS A 50 18.26 21.11 -12.66
CA LYS A 50 18.97 22.22 -12.00
C LYS A 50 20.46 21.91 -11.79
N LEU A 51 20.78 20.70 -11.32
CA LEU A 51 22.15 20.29 -11.07
C LEU A 51 22.96 20.16 -12.37
N LYS A 52 22.35 19.65 -13.45
CA LYS A 52 22.97 19.61 -14.79
C LYS A 52 23.22 21.01 -15.33
N ALA A 53 22.26 21.92 -15.21
CA ALA A 53 22.41 23.31 -15.65
C ALA A 53 23.50 24.06 -14.87
N GLY A 54 23.72 23.70 -13.60
CA GLY A 54 24.79 24.23 -12.76
C GLY A 54 26.20 23.69 -13.05
N GLY A 55 26.37 22.83 -14.08
CA GLY A 55 27.68 22.29 -14.46
C GLY A 55 28.25 21.23 -13.51
N ASN A 56 27.40 20.60 -12.68
CA ASN A 56 27.86 19.56 -11.77
C ASN A 56 28.31 18.30 -12.54
N PRO A 57 29.33 17.56 -12.05
CA PRO A 57 29.74 16.30 -12.65
C PRO A 57 28.58 15.32 -12.74
N ALA A 58 28.36 14.72 -13.92
CA ALA A 58 27.24 13.81 -14.16
C ALA A 58 27.18 12.64 -13.17
N THR A 59 28.34 12.20 -12.68
CA THR A 59 28.49 11.13 -11.67
C THR A 59 27.94 11.51 -10.29
N LEU A 60 27.84 12.80 -9.97
CA LEU A 60 27.38 13.31 -8.68
C LEU A 60 25.93 13.81 -8.71
N VAL A 61 25.42 14.17 -9.90
CA VAL A 61 24.08 14.74 -10.07
C VAL A 61 23.00 13.85 -9.45
N GLU A 62 23.03 12.54 -9.72
CA GLU A 62 21.99 11.63 -9.20
C GLU A 62 22.05 11.49 -7.68
N THR A 63 23.25 11.35 -7.11
CA THR A 63 23.46 11.24 -5.67
C THR A 63 23.00 12.50 -4.93
N ILE A 64 23.33 13.67 -5.46
CA ILE A 64 22.92 14.95 -4.89
C ILE A 64 21.41 15.13 -5.04
N ALA A 65 20.84 14.81 -6.21
CA ALA A 65 19.39 14.90 -6.43
C ALA A 65 18.61 14.03 -5.45
N LYS A 66 19.05 12.78 -5.22
CA LYS A 66 18.45 11.89 -4.20
C LYS A 66 18.54 12.50 -2.81
N GLY A 67 19.69 13.04 -2.42
CA GLY A 67 19.85 13.73 -1.13
C GLY A 67 18.89 14.93 -0.98
N MET A 68 18.72 15.73 -2.05
CA MET A 68 17.80 16.87 -2.06
C MET A 68 16.32 16.46 -2.00
N CYS A 69 15.99 15.28 -2.54
CA CYS A 69 14.63 14.74 -2.58
C CYS A 69 14.37 13.72 -1.46
N GLY A 70 15.21 13.66 -0.42
CA GLY A 70 15.14 12.64 0.63
C GLY A 70 13.80 12.63 1.40
N GLN A 71 13.20 13.80 1.65
CA GLN A 71 11.88 13.85 2.29
C GLN A 71 10.77 13.28 1.39
N ASP A 72 10.78 13.60 0.10
CA ASP A 72 9.81 13.06 -0.85
C ASP A 72 9.98 11.54 -1.04
N GLU A 73 11.22 11.04 -0.92
CA GLU A 73 11.52 9.60 -0.91
C GLU A 73 10.96 8.93 0.35
N ALA A 74 11.16 9.54 1.52
CA ALA A 74 10.61 9.03 2.77
C ALA A 74 9.07 9.00 2.75
N ASP A 75 8.43 10.06 2.26
CA ASP A 75 6.97 10.14 2.10
C ASP A 75 6.46 9.01 1.16
N LEU A 76 7.17 8.75 0.06
CA LEU A 76 6.85 7.65 -0.85
C LEU A 76 7.00 6.27 -0.19
N ILE A 77 8.09 6.06 0.56
CA ILE A 77 8.32 4.81 1.29
C ILE A 77 7.20 4.57 2.29
N GLN A 78 6.82 5.59 3.06
CA GLN A 78 5.74 5.49 4.04
C GLN A 78 4.40 5.11 3.37
N ALA A 79 4.02 5.82 2.30
CA ALA A 79 2.79 5.54 1.56
C ALA A 79 2.77 4.11 0.97
N ARG A 80 3.93 3.63 0.49
CA ARG A 80 4.12 2.24 0.01
C ARG A 80 3.92 1.21 1.11
N VAL A 81 4.51 1.43 2.27
CA VAL A 81 4.39 0.53 3.42
C VAL A 81 2.92 0.44 3.85
N GLU A 82 2.24 1.58 3.94
CA GLU A 82 0.83 1.64 4.30
C GLU A 82 -0.08 0.94 3.28
N PHE A 83 0.18 1.10 1.99
CA PHE A 83 -0.58 0.41 0.95
C PHE A 83 -0.36 -1.10 0.99
N LYS A 84 0.89 -1.55 1.11
CA LYS A 84 1.23 -2.98 1.24
C LYS A 84 0.62 -3.60 2.51
N ALA A 85 0.65 -2.88 3.63
CA ALA A 85 0.02 -3.35 4.87
C ALA A 85 -1.49 -3.53 4.70
N CYS A 86 -2.16 -2.60 4.01
CA CYS A 86 -3.58 -2.72 3.70
C CYS A 86 -3.90 -3.94 2.82
N LEU A 87 -3.10 -4.18 1.77
CA LEU A 87 -3.24 -5.37 0.93
C LEU A 87 -3.03 -6.68 1.71
N ALA A 88 -2.03 -6.71 2.60
CA ALA A 88 -1.75 -7.88 3.44
C ALA A 88 -2.91 -8.18 4.40
N LEU A 89 -3.54 -7.16 4.99
CA LEU A 89 -4.71 -7.34 5.85
C LEU A 89 -5.89 -7.93 5.08
N MET A 90 -6.13 -7.48 3.84
CA MET A 90 -7.18 -8.06 2.99
C MET A 90 -6.90 -9.51 2.64
N ASP A 91 -5.65 -9.86 2.29
CA ASP A 91 -5.26 -11.23 1.98
C ASP A 91 -5.40 -12.16 3.21
N CYS A 92 -5.02 -11.67 4.39
CA CYS A 92 -5.23 -12.40 5.65
C CYS A 92 -6.73 -12.65 5.91
N ALA A 93 -7.58 -11.63 5.77
CA ALA A 93 -9.02 -11.76 5.95
C ALA A 93 -9.64 -12.76 4.96
N ALA A 94 -9.19 -12.77 3.70
CA ALA A 94 -9.64 -13.73 2.69
C ALA A 94 -9.23 -15.16 3.03
N LYS A 95 -7.99 -15.36 3.50
CA LYS A 95 -7.49 -16.67 3.94
C LYS A 95 -8.24 -17.19 5.18
N GLU A 96 -8.52 -16.31 6.14
CA GLU A 96 -9.29 -16.66 7.33
C GLU A 96 -10.72 -17.07 6.95
N LEU A 97 -11.37 -16.34 6.05
CA LEU A 97 -12.70 -16.69 5.54
C LEU A 97 -12.71 -18.07 4.86
N ASN A 98 -11.75 -18.33 3.96
CA ASN A 98 -11.64 -19.61 3.27
C ASN A 98 -11.41 -20.77 4.25
N SER A 99 -10.58 -20.56 5.29
CA SER A 99 -10.34 -21.54 6.34
C SER A 99 -11.63 -21.86 7.11
N LEU A 100 -12.37 -20.83 7.52
CA LEU A 100 -13.63 -21.00 8.24
C LEU A 100 -14.69 -21.72 7.39
N GLN A 101 -14.84 -21.35 6.11
CA GLN A 101 -15.73 -22.01 5.16
C GLN A 101 -15.42 -23.50 4.96
N SER A 102 -14.13 -23.85 4.91
CA SER A 102 -13.70 -25.25 4.81
C SER A 102 -14.08 -26.04 6.07
N GLN A 103 -13.90 -25.46 7.25
CA GLN A 103 -14.18 -26.11 8.54
C GLN A 103 -15.68 -26.29 8.80
N THR A 104 -16.53 -25.36 8.37
CA THR A 104 -17.99 -25.47 8.50
C THR A 104 -18.57 -26.51 7.56
N ARG A 105 -18.06 -26.63 6.33
CA ARG A 105 -18.51 -27.63 5.34
C ARG A 105 -18.27 -29.09 5.76
N ILE A 106 -17.30 -29.36 6.65
CA ILE A 106 -17.01 -30.70 7.17
C ILE A 106 -18.00 -31.12 8.27
N LYS A 107 -18.76 -30.18 8.83
CA LYS A 107 -19.67 -30.40 9.97
C LYS A 107 -21.14 -30.54 9.58
N GLU A 108 -21.49 -30.32 8.32
CA GLU A 108 -22.79 -30.61 7.71
C GLU A 108 -22.82 -32.05 7.15
#